data_AF-A0A7G9G699-F1
#
_entry.id   AF-A0A7G9G699-F1
#
_cell.length_a   1.000
_cell.length_b   1.000
_cell.length_c   1.000
_cell.angle_alpha   90.00
_cell.angle_beta   90.00
_cell.angle_gamma   90.00
#
_symmetry.space_group_name_H-M   'P 1'
#
loop_
_entity.id
_entity.type
_entity.pdbx_description
1 polymer ?
#
loop_
_entity_poly.entity_id
_entity_poly.type
_entity_poly.pdbx_seq_one_letter_code
_entity_poly.pdbx_strand_id
1 'polypeptide(L)'
;MNLAKYKISLLKSIDILRKFDLFKERNTSVENIYDSRKFSSDFFSVSNSNKYLEIYNMAIKNNDYDILLIDDSILQFSLEIRDETIVQYRFAYYQNPRTYPTYNEFLQNEFNVSEKECGSTFLEEYEQIVCEASLNDCALPIRYDYDEKLYDPNFHYVSHIHIGHNNELRIGADRILSPDAFVIFVIRNIYFSIWKNKCQNDGTLLEMCFKIKNTCSEINEDFIKEKELNTILLR
;
A
#
# COMPACT_ATOMS: atom_id res chain seq x y z
N MET A 1 -16.00 -3.59 -8.69
CA MET A 1 -15.14 -4.52 -9.49
C MET A 1 -15.54 -5.97 -9.15
N ASN A 2 -15.40 -6.95 -10.05
CA ASN A 2 -15.68 -8.37 -9.70
C ASN A 2 -14.46 -9.07 -9.08
N LEU A 3 -14.67 -10.23 -8.46
CA LEU A 3 -13.64 -10.96 -7.73
C LEU A 3 -12.46 -11.40 -8.61
N ALA A 4 -12.73 -11.88 -9.83
CA ALA A 4 -11.68 -12.32 -10.75
C ALA A 4 -10.75 -11.15 -11.14
N LYS A 5 -11.33 -9.98 -11.45
CA LYS A 5 -10.59 -8.77 -11.77
C LYS A 5 -9.78 -8.26 -10.57
N TYR A 6 -10.30 -8.39 -9.35
CA TYR A 6 -9.56 -8.10 -8.12
C TYR A 6 -8.32 -9.00 -7.97
N LYS A 7 -8.47 -10.32 -8.12
CA LYS A 7 -7.33 -11.27 -8.02
C LYS A 7 -6.24 -10.98 -9.06
N ILE A 8 -6.64 -10.72 -10.31
CA ILE A 8 -5.71 -10.36 -11.38
C ILE A 8 -4.98 -9.06 -11.04
N SER A 9 -5.69 -8.05 -10.53
CA SER A 9 -5.08 -6.78 -10.12
C SER A 9 -4.09 -6.97 -8.96
N LEU A 10 -4.40 -7.80 -7.96
CA LEU A 10 -3.48 -8.11 -6.86
C LEU A 10 -2.19 -8.78 -7.35
N LEU A 11 -2.27 -9.71 -8.31
CA LEU A 11 -1.07 -10.31 -8.90
C LEU A 11 -0.26 -9.30 -9.72
N LYS A 12 -0.95 -8.43 -10.47
CA LYS A 12 -0.30 -7.33 -11.20
C LYS A 12 0.41 -6.36 -10.27
N SER A 13 -0.12 -6.10 -9.07
CA SER A 13 0.56 -5.28 -8.06
C SER A 13 1.96 -5.81 -7.75
N ILE A 14 2.11 -7.13 -7.61
CA ILE A 14 3.41 -7.77 -7.35
C ILE A 14 4.35 -7.58 -8.55
N ASP A 15 3.85 -7.78 -9.77
CA ASP A 15 4.66 -7.61 -10.98
C ASP A 15 5.10 -6.15 -11.17
N ILE A 16 4.25 -5.19 -10.82
CA ILE A 16 4.58 -3.76 -10.82
C ILE A 16 5.70 -3.51 -9.79
N LEU A 17 5.52 -3.95 -8.55
CA LEU A 17 6.53 -3.77 -7.51
C LEU A 17 7.88 -4.37 -7.89
N ARG A 18 7.90 -5.53 -8.56
CA ARG A 18 9.14 -6.11 -9.11
C ARG A 18 9.78 -5.24 -10.18
N LYS A 19 9.02 -4.66 -11.10
CA LYS A 19 9.56 -3.75 -12.14
C LYS A 19 10.19 -2.49 -11.55
N PHE A 20 9.68 -2.02 -10.42
CA PHE A 20 10.21 -0.88 -9.67
C PHE A 20 11.26 -1.27 -8.62
N ASP A 21 11.69 -2.55 -8.56
CA ASP A 21 12.63 -3.09 -7.56
C ASP A 21 12.21 -2.86 -6.10
N LEU A 22 10.90 -2.79 -5.84
CA LEU A 22 10.33 -2.53 -4.51
C LEU A 22 9.80 -3.78 -3.80
N PHE A 23 9.62 -4.89 -4.51
CA PHE A 23 9.06 -6.12 -3.96
C PHE A 23 10.11 -6.88 -3.13
N LYS A 24 9.80 -7.16 -1.86
CA LYS A 24 10.58 -8.06 -0.99
C LYS A 24 9.90 -9.41 -0.86
N GLU A 25 8.68 -9.45 -0.35
CA GLU A 25 7.98 -10.69 -0.06
C GLU A 25 6.46 -10.55 -0.24
N ARG A 26 5.81 -11.65 -0.64
CA ARG A 26 4.36 -11.80 -0.54
C ARG A 26 4.05 -12.71 0.64
N ASN A 27 3.25 -12.23 1.57
CA ASN A 27 2.76 -13.06 2.65
C ASN A 27 1.71 -14.06 2.14
N THR A 28 1.92 -15.34 2.44
CA THR A 28 1.00 -16.44 2.08
C THR A 28 0.33 -17.08 3.30
N SER A 29 0.58 -16.58 4.51
CA SER A 29 -0.03 -17.11 5.74
C SER A 29 -1.51 -16.74 5.88
N VAL A 30 -1.96 -15.68 5.20
CA VAL A 30 -3.35 -15.23 5.22
C VAL A 30 -4.18 -16.06 4.23
N GLU A 31 -4.93 -17.04 4.75
CA GLU A 31 -5.69 -18.00 3.94
C GLU A 31 -6.86 -17.36 3.19
N ASN A 32 -7.56 -16.38 3.79
CA ASN A 32 -8.75 -15.76 3.21
C ASN A 32 -8.53 -14.28 2.85
N ILE A 33 -8.11 -14.02 1.62
CA ILE A 33 -7.91 -12.66 1.11
C ILE A 33 -9.22 -11.89 0.83
N TYR A 34 -10.39 -12.51 1.01
CA TYR A 34 -11.71 -11.91 0.74
C TYR A 34 -12.47 -11.54 2.02
N ASP A 35 -11.79 -11.53 3.16
CA ASP A 35 -12.38 -11.14 4.45
C ASP A 35 -11.79 -9.80 4.91
N SER A 36 -12.68 -8.86 5.24
CA SER A 36 -12.30 -7.60 5.87
C SER A 36 -11.70 -7.80 7.27
N ARG A 37 -11.93 -8.99 7.88
CA ARG A 37 -11.39 -9.42 9.18
C ARG A 37 -10.27 -10.46 9.07
N LYS A 38 -9.59 -10.54 7.91
CA LYS A 38 -8.51 -11.51 7.68
C LYS A 38 -7.27 -11.30 8.56
N PHE A 39 -7.08 -10.11 9.12
CA PHE A 39 -5.96 -9.79 10.00
C PHE A 39 -6.24 -10.16 11.46
N SER A 40 -5.21 -10.22 12.28
CA SER A 40 -5.32 -10.63 13.68
C SER A 40 -6.22 -9.70 14.50
N SER A 41 -6.89 -10.26 15.52
CA SER A 41 -7.66 -9.48 16.50
C SER A 41 -6.80 -8.44 17.20
N ASP A 42 -5.53 -8.77 17.43
CA ASP A 42 -4.56 -7.89 18.08
C ASP A 42 -4.29 -6.67 17.21
N PHE A 43 -4.08 -6.86 15.90
CA PHE A 43 -3.95 -5.74 14.96
C PHE A 43 -5.22 -4.88 14.93
N PHE A 44 -6.41 -5.49 14.88
CA PHE A 44 -7.65 -4.70 14.93
C PHE A 44 -7.77 -3.85 16.19
N SER A 45 -7.34 -4.36 17.34
CA SER A 45 -7.39 -3.64 18.61
C SER A 45 -6.50 -2.40 18.62
N VAL A 46 -5.37 -2.42 17.90
CA VAL A 46 -4.42 -1.30 17.84
C VAL A 46 -4.54 -0.47 16.57
N SER A 47 -5.26 -0.94 15.54
CA SER A 47 -5.34 -0.29 14.21
C SER A 47 -5.91 1.13 14.22
N ASN A 48 -6.60 1.51 15.30
CA ASN A 48 -7.11 2.85 15.58
C ASN A 48 -6.31 3.59 16.67
N SER A 49 -5.15 3.07 17.07
CA SER A 49 -4.26 3.70 18.05
C SER A 49 -3.68 4.99 17.48
N ASN A 50 -3.46 5.98 18.33
CA ASN A 50 -2.77 7.22 17.94
C ASN A 50 -1.25 7.02 17.78
N LYS A 51 -0.73 5.82 18.05
CA LYS A 51 0.69 5.49 17.95
C LYS A 51 0.98 4.70 16.67
N TYR A 52 1.50 5.39 15.66
CA TYR A 52 1.82 4.78 14.36
C TYR A 52 2.78 3.57 14.49
N LEU A 53 3.82 3.72 15.31
CA LEU A 53 4.80 2.66 15.57
C LEU A 53 4.17 1.38 16.13
N GLU A 54 3.14 1.52 16.98
CA GLU A 54 2.42 0.37 17.56
C GLU A 54 1.63 -0.38 16.48
N ILE A 55 0.95 0.34 15.59
CA ILE A 55 0.20 -0.23 14.47
C ILE A 55 1.14 -1.03 13.57
N TYR A 56 2.25 -0.41 13.15
CA TYR A 56 3.23 -1.05 12.28
C TYR A 56 3.87 -2.27 12.93
N ASN A 57 4.34 -2.15 14.18
CA ASN A 57 5.00 -3.26 14.88
C ASN A 57 4.04 -4.44 15.09
N MET A 58 2.77 -4.16 15.40
CA MET A 58 1.78 -5.23 15.53
C MET A 58 1.56 -5.93 14.19
N ALA A 59 1.45 -5.16 13.10
CA ALA A 59 1.26 -5.72 11.77
C ALA A 59 2.43 -6.62 11.34
N ILE A 60 3.68 -6.18 11.56
CA ILE A 60 4.87 -6.99 11.27
C ILE A 60 4.92 -8.23 12.16
N LYS A 61 4.74 -8.07 13.48
CA LYS A 61 4.83 -9.16 14.46
C LYS A 61 3.87 -10.32 14.13
N ASN A 62 2.65 -9.98 13.71
CA ASN A 62 1.59 -10.96 13.46
C ASN A 62 1.49 -11.36 11.98
N ASN A 63 2.37 -10.86 11.11
CA ASN A 63 2.26 -11.00 9.66
C ASN A 63 0.91 -10.51 9.11
N ASP A 64 0.37 -9.42 9.65
CA ASP A 64 -0.85 -8.79 9.16
C ASP A 64 -0.54 -7.86 7.98
N TYR A 65 -0.06 -8.43 6.88
CA TYR A 65 0.18 -7.73 5.63
C TYR A 65 0.05 -8.70 4.45
N ASP A 66 -0.15 -8.16 3.24
CA ASP A 66 -0.18 -8.96 2.02
C ASP A 66 1.17 -8.94 1.29
N ILE A 67 1.84 -7.79 1.29
CA ILE A 67 3.12 -7.58 0.61
C ILE A 67 4.04 -6.78 1.51
N LEU A 68 5.29 -7.24 1.63
CA LEU A 68 6.41 -6.54 2.27
C LEU A 68 7.31 -5.96 1.17
N LEU A 69 7.73 -4.70 1.36
CA LEU A 69 8.62 -3.99 0.46
C LEU A 69 10.09 -4.06 0.92
N ILE A 70 11.02 -3.69 0.05
CA ILE A 70 12.48 -3.76 0.33
C ILE A 70 12.93 -2.89 1.50
N ASP A 71 12.19 -1.83 1.79
CA ASP A 71 12.43 -0.89 2.90
C ASP A 71 11.62 -1.26 4.15
N ASP A 72 11.06 -2.48 4.17
CA ASP A 72 10.16 -3.03 5.18
C ASP A 72 8.80 -2.33 5.32
N SER A 73 8.46 -1.38 4.44
CA SER A 73 7.09 -0.88 4.36
C SER A 73 6.13 -2.00 3.93
N ILE A 74 4.88 -1.94 4.37
CA ILE A 74 3.89 -3.00 4.10
C ILE A 74 2.68 -2.49 3.32
N LEU A 75 2.09 -3.38 2.53
CA LEU A 75 0.81 -3.20 1.87
C LEU A 75 -0.22 -4.21 2.38
N GLN A 76 -1.45 -3.73 2.57
CA GLN A 76 -2.61 -4.51 2.94
C GLN A 76 -3.73 -4.30 1.91
N PHE A 77 -4.43 -5.38 1.56
CA PHE A 77 -5.59 -5.37 0.66
C PHE A 77 -6.73 -6.20 1.24
N SER A 78 -7.82 -5.55 1.61
CA SER A 78 -9.01 -6.20 2.18
C SER A 78 -10.27 -5.79 1.41
N LEU A 79 -11.27 -6.68 1.42
CA LEU A 79 -12.57 -6.44 0.82
C LEU A 79 -13.66 -7.13 1.62
N GLU A 80 -14.90 -6.64 1.49
CA GLU A 80 -16.10 -7.29 2.02
C GLU A 80 -16.99 -7.73 0.84
N ILE A 81 -17.42 -8.99 0.85
CA ILE A 81 -18.37 -9.53 -0.11
C ILE A 81 -19.73 -9.71 0.57
N ARG A 82 -20.80 -9.25 -0.08
CA ARG A 82 -22.18 -9.50 0.30
C ARG A 82 -22.96 -9.92 -0.94
N ASP A 83 -23.71 -11.01 -0.86
CA ASP A 83 -24.55 -11.51 -1.96
C ASP A 83 -23.79 -11.59 -3.30
N GLU A 84 -22.57 -12.14 -3.27
CA GLU A 84 -21.65 -12.27 -4.42
C GLU A 84 -21.12 -10.95 -5.02
N THR A 85 -21.45 -9.81 -4.42
CA THR A 85 -20.98 -8.48 -4.80
C THR A 85 -19.96 -7.94 -3.81
N ILE A 86 -18.95 -7.22 -4.30
CA ILE A 86 -18.00 -6.55 -3.42
C ILE A 86 -18.59 -5.21 -3.00
N VAL A 87 -18.83 -5.04 -1.70
CA VAL A 87 -19.47 -3.86 -1.12
C VAL A 87 -18.48 -2.91 -0.45
N GLN A 88 -17.26 -3.39 -0.18
CA GLN A 88 -16.22 -2.59 0.46
C GLN A 88 -14.84 -2.96 -0.07
N TYR A 89 -13.99 -1.95 -0.25
CA TYR A 89 -12.54 -2.13 -0.42
C TYR A 89 -11.81 -1.30 0.62
N ARG A 90 -10.77 -1.88 1.22
CA ARG A 90 -9.83 -1.15 2.07
C ARG A 90 -8.41 -1.59 1.77
N PHE A 91 -7.63 -0.67 1.22
CA PHE A 91 -6.22 -0.88 0.92
C PHE A 91 -5.39 0.05 1.78
N ALA A 92 -4.27 -0.43 2.32
CA ALA A 92 -3.39 0.39 3.14
C ALA A 92 -1.93 0.18 2.75
N TYR A 93 -1.18 1.26 2.84
CA TYR A 93 0.27 1.30 2.80
C TYR A 93 0.72 1.85 4.15
N TYR A 94 1.60 1.13 4.83
CA TYR A 94 2.26 1.59 6.03
C TYR A 94 3.75 1.71 5.73
N GLN A 95 4.24 2.94 5.68
CA GLN A 95 5.66 3.22 5.58
C GLN A 95 6.41 2.72 6.82
N ASN A 96 7.60 2.17 6.65
CA ASN A 96 8.45 1.80 7.78
C ASN A 96 8.69 3.01 8.72
N PRO A 97 8.36 2.90 10.02
CA PRO A 97 8.55 3.97 11.01
C PRO A 97 10.00 4.13 11.44
N ARG A 98 10.95 3.41 10.87
CA ARG A 98 12.39 3.51 11.15
C ARG A 98 13.15 3.85 9.88
N THR A 99 14.32 4.45 10.05
CA THR A 99 15.22 4.77 8.95
C THR A 99 16.53 4.01 9.12
N TYR A 100 16.79 3.10 8.20
CA TYR A 100 18.04 2.35 8.06
C TYR A 100 18.28 2.03 6.58
N PRO A 101 19.53 1.85 6.15
CA PRO A 101 19.83 1.40 4.79
C PRO A 101 19.27 0.00 4.56
N THR A 102 18.95 -0.34 3.31
CA THR A 102 18.72 -1.75 2.94
C THR A 102 20.00 -2.58 3.18
N TYR A 103 19.87 -3.91 3.26
CA TYR A 103 21.04 -4.78 3.47
C TYR A 103 22.10 -4.57 2.39
N ASN A 104 21.70 -4.46 1.11
CA ASN A 104 22.65 -4.17 0.03
C ASN A 104 23.31 -2.79 0.17
N GLU A 105 22.58 -1.75 0.57
CA GLU A 105 23.18 -0.43 0.82
C GLU A 105 24.15 -0.46 1.99
N PHE A 106 23.82 -1.16 3.08
CA PHE A 106 24.73 -1.39 4.20
C PHE A 106 26.03 -2.06 3.76
N LEU A 107 25.93 -3.17 3.01
CA LEU A 107 27.09 -3.89 2.51
C LEU A 107 27.97 -3.03 1.59
N GLN A 108 27.35 -2.24 0.72
CA GLN A 108 28.08 -1.33 -0.17
C GLN A 108 28.77 -0.22 0.61
N ASN A 109 28.10 0.37 1.60
CA ASN A 109 28.62 1.50 2.37
C ASN A 109 29.73 1.10 3.35
N GLU A 110 29.56 -0.01 4.07
CA GLU A 110 30.48 -0.40 5.15
C GLU A 110 31.61 -1.33 4.67
N PHE A 111 31.34 -2.16 3.65
CA PHE A 111 32.27 -3.22 3.22
C PHE A 111 32.62 -3.17 1.73
N ASN A 112 31.95 -2.33 0.93
CA ASN A 112 32.10 -2.26 -0.52
C ASN A 112 31.95 -3.64 -1.20
N VAL A 113 31.03 -4.46 -0.69
CA VAL A 113 30.66 -5.78 -1.24
C VAL A 113 29.17 -5.83 -1.50
N SER A 114 28.75 -6.74 -2.38
CA SER A 114 27.34 -7.01 -2.66
C SER A 114 26.84 -8.22 -1.89
N GLU A 115 25.52 -8.31 -1.68
CA GLU A 115 24.89 -9.49 -1.09
C GLU A 115 25.22 -10.79 -1.84
N LYS A 116 25.48 -10.71 -3.15
CA LYS A 116 25.90 -11.88 -3.95
C LYS A 116 27.29 -12.39 -3.59
N GLU A 117 28.17 -11.52 -3.09
CA GLU A 117 29.55 -11.85 -2.75
C GLU A 117 29.67 -12.37 -1.32
N CYS A 118 28.95 -11.77 -0.37
CA CYS A 118 29.04 -12.13 1.05
C CYS A 118 27.85 -12.93 1.58
N GLY A 119 26.75 -13.07 0.83
CA GLY A 119 25.53 -13.70 1.32
C GLY A 119 25.08 -13.11 2.65
N SER A 120 24.85 -13.98 3.64
CA SER A 120 24.40 -13.63 4.99
C SER A 120 25.53 -13.38 6.00
N THR A 121 26.78 -13.23 5.56
CA THR A 121 27.93 -13.12 6.49
C THR A 121 27.82 -11.94 7.45
N PHE A 122 27.26 -10.80 7.02
CA PHE A 122 27.14 -9.59 7.82
C PHE A 122 25.71 -9.33 8.31
N LEU A 123 24.89 -10.38 8.39
CA LEU A 123 23.48 -10.23 8.74
C LEU A 123 23.30 -9.85 10.21
N GLU A 124 24.13 -10.36 11.11
CA GLU A 124 24.08 -10.04 12.54
C GLU A 124 24.41 -8.56 12.80
N GLU A 125 25.46 -8.03 12.15
CA GLU A 125 25.81 -6.61 12.23
C GLU A 125 24.73 -5.71 11.63
N TYR A 126 24.12 -6.14 10.54
CA TYR A 126 22.98 -5.44 9.94
C TYR A 126 21.76 -5.41 10.88
N GLU A 127 21.43 -6.54 11.51
CA GLU A 127 20.33 -6.63 12.47
C GLU A 127 20.54 -5.72 13.68
N GLN A 128 21.78 -5.54 14.13
CA GLN A 128 22.11 -4.57 15.18
C GLN A 128 21.76 -3.14 14.74
N ILE A 129 22.15 -2.74 13.53
CA ILE A 129 21.84 -1.40 12.98
C ILE A 129 20.32 -1.19 12.89
N VAL A 130 19.58 -2.19 12.41
CA VAL A 130 18.11 -2.13 12.31
C VAL A 130 17.48 -1.96 13.71
N CYS A 131 17.98 -2.68 14.71
CA CYS A 131 17.51 -2.58 16.09
C CYS A 131 17.74 -1.18 16.69
N GLU A 132 18.90 -0.58 16.41
CA GLU A 132 19.32 0.74 16.89
C GLU A 132 18.80 1.91 16.03
N ALA A 133 18.14 1.61 14.92
CA ALA A 133 17.67 2.61 13.97
C ALA A 133 16.75 3.66 14.59
N SER A 134 16.96 4.91 14.19
CA SER A 134 16.14 6.04 14.61
C SER A 134 14.73 5.96 14.03
N LEU A 135 13.78 6.58 14.74
CA LEU A 135 12.42 6.72 14.26
C LEU A 135 12.36 7.70 13.09
N ASN A 136 11.52 7.37 12.13
CA ASN A 136 11.09 8.24 11.05
C ASN A 136 9.83 8.98 11.49
N ASP A 137 10.00 10.19 12.04
CA ASP A 137 8.89 11.05 12.46
C ASP A 137 7.98 11.47 11.30
N CYS A 138 8.45 11.31 10.06
CA CYS A 138 7.72 11.62 8.83
C CYS A 138 7.05 10.39 8.21
N ALA A 139 7.03 9.23 8.89
CA ALA A 139 6.43 8.02 8.36
C ALA A 139 4.94 8.23 8.07
N LEU A 140 4.53 7.92 6.83
CA LEU A 140 3.22 8.28 6.30
C LEU A 140 2.42 7.04 5.92
N PRO A 141 1.34 6.71 6.66
CA PRO A 141 0.37 5.76 6.14
C PRO A 141 -0.48 6.39 5.03
N ILE A 142 -0.85 5.58 4.06
CA ILE A 142 -1.87 5.91 3.06
C ILE A 142 -2.92 4.82 3.10
N ARG A 143 -4.20 5.20 3.16
CA ARG A 143 -5.32 4.25 3.10
C ARG A 143 -6.29 4.65 2.00
N TYR A 144 -6.72 3.70 1.20
CA TYR A 144 -7.84 3.87 0.29
C TYR A 144 -9.04 3.11 0.82
N ASP A 145 -10.19 3.78 0.87
CA ASP A 145 -11.46 3.19 1.28
C ASP A 145 -12.51 3.37 0.18
N TYR A 146 -13.26 2.31 -0.08
CA TYR A 146 -14.53 2.33 -0.81
C TYR A 146 -15.58 1.69 0.09
N ASP A 147 -16.64 2.41 0.42
CA ASP A 147 -17.71 1.91 1.29
C ASP A 147 -19.05 2.59 0.96
N GLU A 148 -19.97 1.81 0.40
CA GLU A 148 -21.32 2.28 0.05
C GLU A 148 -22.19 2.55 1.28
N LYS A 149 -21.95 1.88 2.41
CA LYS A 149 -22.77 2.02 3.63
C LYS A 149 -22.45 3.30 4.38
N LEU A 150 -21.21 3.76 4.31
CA LEU A 150 -20.72 4.96 5.00
C LEU A 150 -20.83 6.22 4.15
N TYR A 151 -21.32 6.11 2.91
CA TYR A 151 -21.46 7.25 2.02
C TYR A 151 -22.40 8.32 2.60
N ASP A 152 -21.89 9.55 2.67
CA ASP A 152 -22.66 10.75 2.95
C ASP A 152 -22.26 11.81 1.92
N PRO A 153 -23.19 12.30 1.08
CA PRO A 153 -22.89 13.23 -0.01
C PRO A 153 -22.32 14.58 0.44
N ASN A 154 -22.38 14.91 1.73
CA ASN A 154 -21.85 16.15 2.28
C ASN A 154 -20.55 15.95 3.06
N PHE A 155 -20.28 14.74 3.57
CA PHE A 155 -19.25 14.53 4.58
C PHE A 155 -18.33 13.32 4.32
N HIS A 156 -18.75 12.35 3.51
CA HIS A 156 -18.02 11.10 3.33
C HIS A 156 -18.17 10.55 1.92
N TYR A 157 -17.19 10.82 1.06
CA TYR A 157 -17.11 10.27 -0.29
C TYR A 157 -17.15 8.74 -0.27
N VAL A 158 -17.90 8.15 -1.18
CA VAL A 158 -17.99 6.68 -1.32
C VAL A 158 -16.64 6.05 -1.65
N SER A 159 -15.76 6.77 -2.33
CA SER A 159 -14.40 6.38 -2.67
C SER A 159 -13.42 7.51 -2.32
N HIS A 160 -12.45 7.22 -1.46
CA HIS A 160 -11.51 8.24 -1.00
C HIS A 160 -10.18 7.67 -0.51
N ILE A 161 -9.17 8.55 -0.45
CA ILE A 161 -7.85 8.27 0.11
C ILE A 161 -7.65 9.09 1.39
N HIS A 162 -7.21 8.42 2.46
CA HIS A 162 -6.62 9.01 3.64
C HIS A 162 -5.10 9.08 3.51
N ILE A 163 -4.52 10.20 3.93
CA ILE A 163 -3.06 10.40 3.94
C ILE A 163 -2.63 10.87 5.32
N GLY A 164 -1.65 10.18 5.90
CA GLY A 164 -1.10 10.47 7.22
C GLY A 164 -1.86 9.76 8.34
N HIS A 165 -1.27 9.81 9.53
CA HIS A 165 -1.81 9.19 10.74
C HIS A 165 -2.52 10.23 11.61
N ASN A 166 -3.56 9.81 12.35
CA ASN A 166 -4.26 10.64 13.35
C ASN A 166 -4.75 12.00 12.81
N ASN A 167 -5.40 12.00 11.64
CA ASN A 167 -5.99 13.19 11.02
C ASN A 167 -7.25 12.83 10.22
N GLU A 168 -8.00 13.84 9.78
CA GLU A 168 -9.26 13.71 9.05
C GLU A 168 -9.14 13.96 7.53
N LEU A 169 -7.91 14.01 7.00
CA LEU A 169 -7.66 14.30 5.59
C LEU A 169 -8.19 13.16 4.71
N ARG A 170 -9.22 13.47 3.92
CA ARG A 170 -9.82 12.58 2.93
C ARG A 170 -9.81 13.26 1.56
N ILE A 171 -9.26 12.60 0.56
CA ILE A 171 -9.26 13.06 -0.83
C ILE A 171 -10.19 12.14 -1.62
N GLY A 172 -11.33 12.69 -2.09
CA GLY A 172 -12.30 11.95 -2.89
C GLY A 172 -11.74 11.51 -4.24
N ALA A 173 -12.18 10.34 -4.70
CA ALA A 173 -11.87 9.76 -6.01
C ALA A 173 -13.14 9.48 -6.81
N ASP A 174 -13.06 9.60 -8.14
CA ASP A 174 -14.20 9.36 -9.05
C ASP A 174 -14.31 7.89 -9.51
N ARG A 175 -13.39 7.04 -9.07
CA ARG A 175 -13.29 5.64 -9.48
C ARG A 175 -12.98 4.74 -8.31
N ILE A 176 -13.48 3.50 -8.40
CA ILE A 176 -13.10 2.42 -7.50
C ILE A 176 -11.70 1.95 -7.89
N LEU A 177 -10.70 2.30 -7.06
CA LEU A 177 -9.33 1.87 -7.27
C LEU A 177 -9.20 0.35 -7.19
N SER A 178 -8.40 -0.21 -8.08
CA SER A 178 -7.94 -1.59 -8.02
C SER A 178 -6.60 -1.68 -7.27
N PRO A 179 -6.23 -2.85 -6.70
CA PRO A 179 -4.94 -3.04 -6.03
C PRO A 179 -3.72 -2.49 -6.77
N ASP A 180 -3.61 -2.74 -8.08
CA ASP A 180 -2.52 -2.26 -8.93
C ASP A 180 -2.52 -0.73 -9.10
N ALA A 181 -3.70 -0.12 -9.21
CA ALA A 181 -3.84 1.34 -9.25
C ALA A 181 -3.41 1.99 -7.93
N PHE A 182 -3.77 1.38 -6.80
CA PHE A 182 -3.32 1.83 -5.48
C PHE A 182 -1.81 1.71 -5.31
N VAL A 183 -1.21 0.59 -5.76
CA VAL A 183 0.25 0.43 -5.74
C VAL A 183 0.95 1.48 -6.60
N ILE A 184 0.46 1.76 -7.80
CA ILE A 184 1.02 2.84 -8.63
C ILE A 184 0.91 4.20 -7.95
N PHE A 185 -0.22 4.46 -7.28
CA PHE A 185 -0.39 5.69 -6.50
C PHE A 185 0.68 5.80 -5.40
N VAL A 186 0.92 4.74 -4.65
CA VAL A 186 1.98 4.70 -3.62
C VAL A 186 3.36 4.91 -4.24
N ILE A 187 3.73 4.17 -5.29
CA ILE A 187 5.04 4.28 -5.95
C ILE A 187 5.28 5.70 -6.45
N ARG A 188 4.30 6.30 -7.13
CA ARG A 188 4.45 7.62 -7.73
C ARG A 188 4.61 8.74 -6.69
N ASN A 189 3.96 8.62 -5.53
CA ASN A 189 3.93 9.69 -4.53
C ASN A 189 4.97 9.51 -3.42
N ILE A 190 5.23 8.27 -2.98
CA ILE A 190 6.18 7.97 -1.90
C ILE A 190 7.56 7.64 -2.44
N TYR A 191 7.62 6.81 -3.49
CA TYR A 191 8.87 6.36 -4.10
C TYR A 191 9.20 7.16 -5.37
N PHE A 192 9.00 8.49 -5.33
CA PHE A 192 9.08 9.34 -6.52
C PHE A 192 10.43 9.26 -7.26
N SER A 193 11.55 9.17 -6.53
CA SER A 193 12.87 9.02 -7.13
C SER A 193 13.00 7.73 -7.95
N ILE A 194 12.49 6.61 -7.41
CA ILE A 194 12.45 5.31 -8.08
C ILE A 194 11.51 5.38 -9.28
N TRP A 195 10.31 5.94 -9.10
CA TRP A 195 9.35 6.18 -10.19
C TRP A 195 9.99 6.94 -11.35
N LYS A 196 10.60 8.08 -11.05
CA LYS A 196 11.23 8.96 -12.05
C LYS A 196 12.33 8.23 -12.80
N ASN A 197 13.25 7.57 -12.10
CA ASN A 197 14.36 6.85 -12.72
C ASN A 197 13.85 5.72 -13.65
N LYS A 198 12.95 4.87 -13.15
CA LYS A 198 12.42 3.73 -13.90
C LYS A 198 11.63 4.18 -15.13
N CYS A 199 10.74 5.16 -14.99
CA CYS A 199 9.94 5.65 -16.12
C CYS A 199 10.74 6.44 -17.15
N GLN A 200 11.87 7.08 -16.78
CA GLN A 200 12.76 7.73 -17.76
C GLN A 200 13.56 6.71 -18.58
N ASN A 201 13.88 5.56 -17.99
CA ASN A 201 14.67 4.51 -18.63
C ASN A 201 13.81 3.50 -19.40
N ASP A 202 12.51 3.41 -19.10
CA ASP A 202 11.56 2.52 -19.78
C ASP A 202 10.22 3.25 -20.07
N GLY A 203 10.05 3.70 -21.31
CA GLY A 203 8.81 4.35 -21.77
C GLY A 203 7.59 3.43 -21.75
N THR A 204 7.78 2.10 -21.85
CA THR A 204 6.67 1.13 -21.85
C THR A 204 6.09 0.97 -20.44
N LEU A 205 6.92 1.10 -19.41
CA LEU A 205 6.50 1.08 -18.01
C LEU A 205 5.55 2.25 -17.71
N LEU A 206 5.89 3.43 -18.20
CA LEU A 206 5.06 4.63 -18.03
C LEU A 206 3.68 4.47 -18.68
N GLU A 207 3.65 4.00 -19.93
CA GLU A 207 2.39 3.73 -20.63
C GLU A 207 1.53 2.68 -19.93
N MET A 208 2.15 1.60 -19.45
CA MET A 208 1.46 0.55 -18.70
C MET A 208 0.79 1.14 -17.45
N CYS A 209 1.51 1.96 -16.68
CA CYS A 209 0.97 2.58 -15.47
C CYS A 209 -0.17 3.56 -15.77
N PHE A 210 -0.09 4.33 -16.86
CA PHE A 210 -1.18 5.24 -17.26
C PHE A 210 -2.44 4.50 -17.72
N LYS A 211 -2.31 3.32 -18.33
CA LYS A 211 -3.46 2.52 -18.74
C LYS A 211 -4.22 1.93 -17.57
N ILE A 212 -3.55 1.64 -16.44
CA ILE A 212 -4.17 0.97 -15.28
C ILE A 212 -5.31 1.81 -14.67
N LYS A 213 -5.15 3.13 -14.58
CA LYS A 213 -6.22 4.01 -14.08
C LYS A 213 -7.51 3.87 -14.89
N ASN A 214 -7.39 3.79 -16.22
CA ASN A 214 -8.54 3.61 -17.12
C ASN A 214 -9.22 2.24 -16.99
N THR A 215 -8.60 1.29 -16.28
CA THR A 215 -9.19 -0.02 -15.99
C THR A 215 -9.90 -0.07 -14.64
N CYS A 216 -9.77 0.95 -13.79
CA CYS A 216 -10.50 1.08 -12.54
C CYS A 216 -12.00 1.15 -12.81
N SER A 217 -12.81 0.59 -11.88
CA SER A 217 -14.26 0.57 -12.09
C SER A 217 -14.84 1.94 -11.82
N GLU A 218 -15.86 2.30 -12.59
CA GLU A 218 -16.66 3.49 -12.29
C GLU A 218 -17.45 3.27 -11.01
N ILE A 219 -17.67 4.37 -10.29
CA ILE A 219 -18.56 4.40 -9.13
C ILE A 219 -20.00 4.42 -9.66
N ASN A 220 -20.91 3.72 -8.99
CA ASN A 220 -22.33 3.74 -9.37
C ASN A 220 -22.86 5.19 -9.32
N GLU A 221 -23.65 5.58 -10.32
CA GLU A 221 -24.26 6.90 -10.47
C GLU A 221 -25.08 7.31 -9.22
N ASP A 222 -25.58 6.34 -8.47
CA ASP A 222 -26.27 6.57 -7.19
C ASP A 222 -25.39 7.26 -6.13
N PHE A 223 -24.06 7.12 -6.24
CA PHE A 223 -23.08 7.56 -5.23
C PHE A 223 -22.17 8.70 -5.71
N ILE A 224 -22.50 9.37 -6.81
CA ILE A 224 -21.85 10.60 -7.25
C ILE A 224 -22.92 11.62 -7.65
N LYS A 225 -23.13 12.64 -6.82
CA LYS A 225 -23.96 13.78 -7.21
C LYS A 225 -23.15 14.81 -8.00
N GLU A 226 -23.80 15.53 -8.91
CA GLU A 226 -23.19 16.56 -9.76
C GLU A 226 -22.37 17.61 -8.97
N LYS A 227 -22.77 17.90 -7.72
CA LYS A 227 -22.05 18.81 -6.83
C LYS A 227 -20.73 18.24 -6.29
N GLU A 228 -20.65 16.93 -6.07
CA GLU A 228 -19.43 16.25 -5.57
C GLU A 228 -18.39 16.05 -6.67
N LEU A 229 -18.82 15.89 -7.93
CA LEU A 229 -17.89 15.86 -9.07
C LEU A 229 -16.97 17.09 -9.07
N ASN A 230 -17.48 18.25 -8.63
CA ASN A 230 -16.70 19.48 -8.54
C ASN A 230 -15.73 19.53 -7.34
N THR A 231 -15.89 18.67 -6.35
CA THR A 231 -15.00 18.59 -5.17
C THR A 231 -14.05 17.40 -5.22
N ILE A 232 -14.32 16.39 -6.06
CA ILE A 232 -13.42 15.26 -6.31
C ILE A 232 -12.17 15.76 -7.05
N LEU A 233 -11.01 15.58 -6.41
CA LEU A 233 -9.71 16.02 -6.92
C LEU A 233 -8.98 14.92 -7.71
N LEU A 234 -9.30 13.64 -7.47
CA LEU A 234 -8.72 12.51 -8.18
C LEU A 234 -9.66 12.07 -9.30
N ARG A 235 -9.43 12.58 -10.52
CA ARG A 235 -10.13 12.23 -11.78
C ARG A 235 -9.21 11.56 -12.77
#